data_AF-A0A5W0JRS7-F1
#
_entry.id   AF-A0A5W0JRS7-F1
#
_cell.length_a   1.000
_cell.length_b   1.000
_cell.length_c   1.000
_cell.angle_alpha   90.00
_cell.angle_beta   90.00
_cell.angle_gamma   90.00
#
_symmetry.space_group_name_H-M   'P 1'
#
loop_
_entity.id
_entity.type
_entity.pdbx_description
1 polymer ?
#
loop_
_entity_poly.entity_id
_entity_poly.type
_entity_poly.pdbx_seq_one_letter_code
_entity_poly.pdbx_strand_id
1 'polypeptide(L)'
;SWFNQPGVEEVVPRSTYLMVMIALFFIDTVAFIFMQLYFIYDRRQFSNCILSLAFLSCLIYFVKTVIIIQQIIEGRLTSSVVQNDIAIYYLFRQMSLCILIFLALVNKVSENTKQRNLFSKKMTLCISLFFVFGGAIVAHILSSHYESYNLHIAELTNENGQVVWKASYVTIMIFMWLTLLSVNLYFNGLRYDIWNGVTVIAFCAVLYNISLLFMSRYSVSTWYISRTIEVVSKLTVMVIFMCHIFSALRVTKN
;
A
#
# COMPACT_ATOMS: atom_id res chain seq x y z
N SER A 1 -20.08 -13.32 -39.21
CA SER A 1 -18.84 -13.62 -38.48
C SER A 1 -18.38 -12.36 -37.74
N TRP A 2 -18.78 -12.24 -36.47
CA TRP A 2 -18.51 -11.07 -35.61
C TRP A 2 -17.08 -11.05 -35.01
N PHE A 3 -16.17 -11.85 -35.59
CA PHE A 3 -14.88 -12.19 -34.99
C PHE A 3 -13.69 -11.34 -35.44
N ASN A 4 -13.91 -10.28 -36.23
CA ASN A 4 -12.85 -9.35 -36.63
C ASN A 4 -13.29 -7.91 -36.34
N GLN A 5 -13.13 -7.48 -35.10
CA GLN A 5 -12.93 -6.06 -34.82
C GLN A 5 -11.41 -5.80 -34.78
N PRO A 6 -10.91 -4.75 -35.45
CA PRO A 6 -9.50 -4.41 -35.42
C PRO A 6 -9.11 -4.06 -33.98
N GLY A 7 -7.93 -4.53 -33.55
CA GLY A 7 -7.44 -4.41 -32.18
C GLY A 7 -7.47 -2.97 -31.68
N VAL A 8 -8.49 -2.66 -30.88
CA VAL A 8 -8.45 -1.48 -30.01
C VAL A 8 -7.34 -1.80 -29.01
N GLU A 9 -6.26 -1.03 -29.04
CA GLU A 9 -5.26 -1.08 -27.98
C GLU A 9 -6.00 -0.85 -26.65
N GLU A 10 -6.27 -1.93 -25.93
CA GLU A 10 -6.85 -1.86 -24.60
C GLU A 10 -5.78 -1.20 -23.72
N VAL A 11 -5.88 0.11 -23.58
CA VAL A 11 -5.07 0.91 -22.66
C VAL A 11 -6.02 1.41 -21.59
N VAL A 12 -5.66 1.18 -20.32
CA VAL A 12 -6.46 1.66 -19.19
C VAL A 12 -6.65 3.17 -19.30
N PRO A 13 -7.88 3.69 -19.30
CA PRO A 13 -8.12 5.13 -19.37
C PRO A 13 -7.49 5.82 -18.16
N ARG A 14 -6.71 6.88 -18.42
CA ARG A 14 -6.00 7.64 -17.39
C ARG A 14 -6.93 8.21 -16.30
N SER A 15 -8.15 8.57 -16.69
CA SER A 15 -9.21 9.00 -15.77
C SER A 15 -9.63 7.91 -14.79
N THR A 16 -9.77 6.66 -15.25
CA THR A 16 -10.11 5.51 -14.40
C THR A 16 -9.00 5.20 -13.40
N TYR A 17 -7.75 5.25 -13.85
CA TYR A 17 -6.60 5.12 -12.95
C TYR A 17 -6.62 6.19 -11.85
N LEU A 18 -6.84 7.45 -12.21
CA LEU A 18 -6.89 8.57 -11.26
C LEU A 18 -8.04 8.41 -10.26
N MET A 19 -9.24 8.02 -10.72
CA MET A 19 -10.40 7.77 -9.85
C MET A 19 -10.10 6.69 -8.81
N VAL A 20 -9.47 5.58 -9.20
CA VAL A 20 -9.08 4.50 -8.27
C VAL A 20 -8.07 5.01 -7.25
N MET A 21 -7.06 5.78 -7.66
CA MET A 21 -6.07 6.34 -6.73
C MET A 21 -6.70 7.31 -5.71
N ILE A 22 -7.63 8.15 -6.16
CA ILE A 22 -8.37 9.07 -5.29
C ILE A 22 -9.25 8.29 -4.30
N ALA A 23 -9.96 7.26 -4.76
CA ALA A 23 -10.77 6.41 -3.88
C ALA A 23 -9.90 5.74 -2.79
N LEU A 24 -8.76 5.18 -3.18
CA LEU A 24 -7.80 4.58 -2.23
C LEU A 24 -7.23 5.60 -1.25
N PHE A 25 -6.96 6.83 -1.71
CA PHE A 25 -6.53 7.93 -0.85
C PHE A 25 -7.57 8.24 0.22
N PHE A 26 -8.85 8.31 -0.12
CA PHE A 26 -9.91 8.54 0.87
C PHE A 26 -10.01 7.39 1.88
N ILE A 27 -9.98 6.15 1.41
CA ILE A 27 -10.08 4.97 2.30
C ILE A 27 -8.91 4.95 3.30
N ASP A 28 -7.67 5.19 2.83
CA ASP A 28 -6.49 5.25 3.71
C ASP A 28 -6.55 6.45 4.66
N THR A 29 -7.12 7.58 4.23
CA THR A 29 -7.32 8.76 5.09
C THR A 29 -8.24 8.43 6.25
N VAL A 30 -9.36 7.76 5.95
CA VAL A 30 -10.32 7.33 6.97
C VAL A 30 -9.65 6.32 7.90
N ALA A 31 -8.97 5.30 7.37
CA ALA A 31 -8.25 4.31 8.18
C ALA A 31 -7.20 4.95 9.10
N PHE A 32 -6.44 5.92 8.60
CA PHE A 32 -5.48 6.69 9.39
C PHE A 32 -6.15 7.42 10.57
N ILE A 33 -7.21 8.19 10.30
CA ILE A 33 -7.93 8.96 11.32
C ILE A 33 -8.49 8.04 12.40
N PHE A 34 -9.16 6.95 12.01
CA PHE A 34 -9.75 6.00 12.94
C PHE A 34 -8.68 5.32 13.82
N MET A 35 -7.59 4.82 13.23
CA MET A 35 -6.50 4.23 14.00
C MET A 35 -5.85 5.23 14.97
N GLN A 36 -5.73 6.49 14.57
CA GLN A 36 -5.20 7.55 15.43
C GLN A 36 -6.16 7.88 16.57
N LEU A 37 -7.47 7.97 16.32
CA LEU A 37 -8.50 8.14 17.34
C LEU A 37 -8.46 6.99 18.36
N TYR A 38 -8.31 5.76 17.89
CA TYR A 38 -8.20 4.58 18.76
C TYR A 38 -6.95 4.64 19.66
N PHE A 39 -5.81 5.09 19.13
CA PHE A 39 -4.63 5.32 19.94
C PHE A 39 -4.80 6.46 20.96
N ILE A 40 -5.50 7.54 20.59
CA ILE A 40 -5.79 8.65 21.53
C ILE A 40 -6.65 8.15 22.68
N TYR A 41 -7.62 7.29 22.40
CA TYR A 41 -8.50 6.66 23.37
C TYR A 41 -7.74 5.68 24.30
N ASP A 42 -6.99 4.72 23.74
CA ASP A 42 -6.16 3.79 24.52
C ASP A 42 -4.66 3.98 24.22
N ARG A 43 -4.04 4.85 25.01
CA ARG A 43 -2.60 5.17 24.93
C ARG A 43 -1.68 4.00 25.27
N ARG A 44 -2.21 2.91 25.84
CA ARG A 44 -1.40 1.72 26.17
C ARG A 44 -1.03 0.93 24.91
N GLN A 45 -1.90 0.92 23.90
CA GLN A 45 -1.71 0.22 22.64
C GLN A 45 -0.96 1.08 21.62
N PHE A 46 0.34 1.27 21.85
CA PHE A 46 1.20 2.07 20.97
C PHE A 46 1.37 1.46 19.57
N SER A 47 1.19 0.15 19.43
CA SER A 47 1.11 -0.56 18.15
C SER A 47 0.11 0.06 17.18
N ASN A 48 -1.04 0.56 17.66
CA ASN A 48 -2.04 1.23 16.82
C ASN A 48 -1.58 2.58 16.28
N CYS A 49 -0.72 3.29 17.01
CA CYS A 49 -0.09 4.52 16.51
C CYS A 49 0.89 4.22 15.38
N ILE A 50 1.67 3.15 15.48
CA ILE A 50 2.56 2.75 14.38
C ILE A 50 1.75 2.26 13.18
N LEU A 51 0.65 1.56 13.42
CA LEU A 51 -0.26 1.13 12.37
C LEU A 51 -0.91 2.33 11.65
N SER A 52 -1.30 3.39 12.38
CA SER A 52 -1.81 4.63 11.76
C SER A 52 -0.73 5.28 10.88
N LEU A 53 0.53 5.34 11.33
CA LEU A 53 1.65 5.85 10.52
C LEU A 53 1.86 5.06 9.22
N ALA A 54 1.52 3.77 9.18
CA ALA A 54 1.56 2.96 7.96
C ALA A 54 0.59 3.47 6.89
N PHE A 55 -0.63 3.84 7.29
CA PHE A 55 -1.62 4.47 6.39
C PHE A 55 -1.20 5.89 6.01
N LEU A 56 -0.66 6.67 6.95
CA LEU A 56 -0.11 8.00 6.66
C LEU A 56 1.00 7.95 5.60
N SER A 57 1.90 6.97 5.71
CA SER A 57 2.94 6.73 4.70
C SER A 57 2.32 6.54 3.32
N CYS A 58 1.29 5.69 3.20
CA CYS A 58 0.59 5.47 1.93
C CYS A 58 0.02 6.75 1.33
N LEU A 59 -0.57 7.63 2.14
CA LEU A 59 -1.12 8.90 1.68
C LEU A 59 -0.06 9.79 1.02
N ILE A 60 1.16 9.85 1.58
CA ILE A 60 2.27 10.62 0.99
C ILE A 60 2.60 10.09 -0.42
N TYR A 61 2.67 8.77 -0.59
CA TYR A 61 2.90 8.15 -1.90
C TYR A 61 1.75 8.43 -2.87
N PHE A 62 0.48 8.35 -2.42
CA PHE A 62 -0.66 8.67 -3.27
C PHE A 62 -0.64 10.12 -3.77
N VAL A 63 -0.34 11.10 -2.90
CA VAL A 63 -0.21 12.51 -3.29
C VAL A 63 0.87 12.66 -4.37
N LYS A 64 2.04 12.05 -4.19
CA LYS A 64 3.11 12.07 -5.20
C LYS A 64 2.68 11.41 -6.52
N THR A 65 2.03 10.26 -6.47
CA THR A 65 1.52 9.56 -7.67
C THR A 65 0.47 10.40 -8.40
N VAL A 66 -0.44 11.08 -7.69
CA VAL A 66 -1.44 11.96 -8.31
C VAL A 66 -0.79 13.14 -9.03
N ILE A 67 0.18 13.81 -8.39
CA ILE A 67 0.93 14.93 -9.00
C ILE A 67 1.61 14.48 -10.31
N ILE A 68 2.27 13.32 -10.27
CA ILE A 68 2.96 12.75 -11.43
C ILE A 68 1.98 12.45 -12.58
N ILE A 69 0.80 11.90 -12.29
CA ILE A 69 -0.23 11.62 -13.30
C ILE A 69 -0.80 12.91 -13.90
N GLN A 70 -1.01 13.94 -13.09
CA GLN A 70 -1.47 15.24 -13.58
C GLN A 70 -0.47 15.87 -14.55
N GLN A 71 0.84 15.74 -14.29
CA GLN A 71 1.88 16.21 -15.21
C GLN A 71 1.85 15.51 -16.58
N ILE A 72 1.41 14.24 -16.64
CA ILE A 72 1.17 13.53 -17.92
C ILE A 72 -0.02 14.13 -18.68
N ILE A 73 -1.11 14.43 -17.97
CA ILE A 73 -2.33 14.99 -18.57
C ILE A 73 -2.05 16.37 -19.16
N GLU A 74 -1.19 17.16 -18.51
CA GLU A 74 -0.72 18.46 -18.99
C GLU A 74 0.32 18.36 -20.13
N GLY A 75 0.72 17.16 -20.53
CA GLY A 75 1.65 16.93 -21.65
C GLY A 75 3.12 17.26 -21.36
N ARG A 76 3.52 17.37 -20.09
CA ARG A 76 4.87 17.83 -19.69
C ARG A 76 5.96 16.74 -19.72
N LEU A 77 5.59 15.45 -19.69
CA LEU A 77 6.54 14.32 -19.67
C LEU A 77 6.16 13.21 -20.66
N THR A 78 7.16 12.43 -21.10
CA THR A 78 6.98 11.25 -21.95
C THR A 78 6.31 10.10 -21.17
N SER A 79 5.40 9.37 -21.84
CA SER A 79 4.56 8.35 -21.19
C SER A 79 5.33 7.20 -20.53
N SER A 80 6.52 6.85 -21.05
CA SER A 80 7.33 5.74 -20.55
C SER A 80 8.07 6.07 -19.26
N VAL A 81 8.68 7.26 -19.18
CA VAL A 81 9.39 7.73 -17.97
C VAL A 81 8.43 7.81 -16.79
N VAL A 82 7.23 8.35 -17.04
CA VAL A 82 6.25 8.50 -15.97
C VAL A 82 5.66 7.16 -15.51
N GLN A 83 5.48 6.20 -16.41
CA GLN A 83 5.05 4.86 -16.01
C GLN A 83 6.08 4.16 -15.11
N ASN A 84 7.38 4.36 -15.36
CA ASN A 84 8.44 3.88 -14.47
C ASN A 84 8.43 4.60 -13.11
N ASP A 85 8.24 5.92 -13.09
CA ASP A 85 8.12 6.67 -11.83
C ASP A 85 6.94 6.19 -10.99
N ILE A 86 5.75 6.02 -11.60
CA ILE A 86 4.58 5.47 -10.94
C ILE A 86 4.89 4.08 -10.35
N ALA A 87 5.65 3.25 -11.08
CA ALA A 87 6.07 1.95 -10.61
C ALA A 87 7.00 2.03 -9.38
N ILE A 88 7.96 2.96 -9.39
CA ILE A 88 8.84 3.23 -8.23
C ILE A 88 8.01 3.64 -7.02
N TYR A 89 7.14 4.64 -7.16
CA TYR A 89 6.31 5.11 -6.04
C TYR A 89 5.36 4.01 -5.53
N TYR A 90 4.81 3.17 -6.40
CA TYR A 90 3.98 2.03 -5.98
C TYR A 90 4.78 0.95 -5.22
N LEU A 91 5.99 0.61 -5.68
CA LEU A 91 6.88 -0.34 -4.99
C LEU A 91 7.21 0.18 -3.59
N PHE A 92 7.72 1.41 -3.48
CA PHE A 92 8.10 2.00 -2.19
C PHE A 92 6.91 2.16 -1.25
N ARG A 93 5.71 2.47 -1.78
CA ARG A 93 4.48 2.48 -1.01
C ARG A 93 4.19 1.13 -0.37
N GLN A 94 4.27 0.03 -1.14
CA GLN A 94 4.04 -1.32 -0.60
C GLN A 94 5.10 -1.74 0.42
N MET A 95 6.37 -1.44 0.14
CA MET A 95 7.47 -1.72 1.06
C MET A 95 7.30 -0.96 2.38
N SER A 96 7.03 0.35 2.32
CA SER A 96 6.84 1.18 3.51
C SER A 96 5.61 0.72 4.31
N LEU A 97 4.48 0.45 3.65
CA LEU A 97 3.29 -0.07 4.31
C LEU A 97 3.58 -1.39 5.03
N CYS A 98 4.20 -2.36 4.36
CA CYS A 98 4.49 -3.67 4.93
C CYS A 98 5.47 -3.59 6.10
N ILE A 99 6.54 -2.80 5.98
CA ILE A 99 7.54 -2.62 7.05
C ILE A 99 6.91 -1.95 8.28
N LEU A 100 6.08 -0.93 8.09
CA LEU A 100 5.41 -0.24 9.19
C LEU A 100 4.38 -1.12 9.88
N ILE A 101 3.61 -1.94 9.14
CA ILE A 101 2.71 -2.94 9.74
C ILE A 101 3.50 -4.00 10.51
N PHE A 102 4.62 -4.49 9.94
CA PHE A 102 5.49 -5.44 10.63
C PHE A 102 6.03 -4.85 11.94
N LEU A 103 6.49 -3.60 11.90
CA LEU A 103 6.94 -2.88 13.07
C LEU A 103 5.79 -2.75 14.09
N ALA A 104 4.59 -2.37 13.67
CA ALA A 104 3.40 -2.33 14.54
C ALA A 104 3.12 -3.69 15.20
N LEU A 105 3.30 -4.80 14.48
CA LEU A 105 3.10 -6.15 14.99
C LEU A 105 4.14 -6.49 16.08
N VAL A 106 5.42 -6.21 15.84
CA VAL A 106 6.49 -6.39 16.85
C VAL A 106 6.18 -5.58 18.11
N ASN A 107 5.68 -4.35 17.94
CA ASN A 107 5.27 -3.51 19.05
C ASN A 107 4.11 -4.11 19.85
N LYS A 108 3.13 -4.71 19.17
CA LYS A 108 1.99 -5.37 19.79
C LYS A 108 2.42 -6.58 20.61
N VAL A 109 3.28 -7.43 20.06
CA VAL A 109 3.82 -8.59 20.78
C VAL A 109 4.56 -8.14 22.04
N SER A 110 5.36 -7.08 21.93
CA SER A 110 6.09 -6.51 23.08
C SER A 110 5.16 -5.86 24.12
N GLU A 111 4.02 -5.29 23.72
CA GLU A 111 3.00 -4.78 24.63
C GLU A 111 2.37 -5.90 25.46
N ASN A 112 2.08 -7.04 24.83
CA ASN A 112 1.50 -8.20 25.51
C ASN A 112 2.45 -8.82 26.55
N THR A 113 3.76 -8.79 26.32
CA THR A 113 4.76 -9.30 27.26
C THR A 113 5.17 -8.29 28.35
N LYS A 114 4.56 -7.09 28.38
CA LYS A 114 4.86 -5.97 29.32
C LYS A 114 6.34 -5.54 29.37
N GLN A 115 7.16 -5.93 28.40
CA GLN A 115 8.62 -5.84 28.49
C GLN A 115 9.20 -4.49 28.03
N ARG A 116 8.41 -3.40 28.01
CA ARG A 116 8.78 -2.24 27.19
C ARG A 116 8.96 -0.94 27.94
N ASN A 117 10.18 -0.41 27.87
CA ASN A 117 10.58 0.88 28.43
C ASN A 117 10.26 2.05 27.47
N LEU A 118 10.11 3.26 28.02
CA LEU A 118 9.80 4.49 27.28
C LEU A 118 10.79 4.78 26.13
N PHE A 119 12.08 4.48 26.34
CA PHE A 119 13.12 4.64 25.32
C PHE A 119 12.86 3.80 24.06
N SER A 120 12.41 2.56 24.23
CA SER A 120 12.02 1.69 23.11
C SER A 120 10.85 2.29 22.32
N LYS A 121 9.84 2.87 22.99
CA LYS A 121 8.73 3.56 22.30
C LYS A 121 9.21 4.73 21.45
N LYS A 122 10.09 5.57 22.00
CA LYS A 122 10.68 6.70 21.26
C LYS A 122 11.49 6.24 20.05
N MET A 123 12.33 5.20 20.22
CA MET A 123 13.12 4.65 19.12
C MET A 123 12.26 4.06 18.01
N THR A 124 11.23 3.28 18.35
CA THR A 124 10.27 2.76 17.37
C THR A 124 9.58 3.90 16.60
N LEU A 125 9.17 4.97 17.30
CA LEU A 125 8.56 6.13 16.65
C LEU A 125 9.51 6.79 15.65
N CYS A 126 10.78 7.00 16.03
CA CYS A 126 11.80 7.56 15.14
C CYS A 126 12.01 6.70 13.89
N ILE A 127 12.12 5.37 14.07
CA ILE A 127 12.24 4.42 12.95
C ILE A 127 11.01 4.51 12.05
N SER A 128 9.81 4.61 12.62
CA SER A 128 8.57 4.70 11.86
C SER A 128 8.53 5.98 11.02
N LEU A 129 8.88 7.13 11.62
CA LEU A 129 8.95 8.42 10.91
C LEU A 129 10.01 8.40 9.79
N PHE A 130 11.13 7.72 10.01
CA PHE A 130 12.13 7.51 8.95
C PHE A 130 11.55 6.75 7.76
N PHE A 131 10.75 5.70 7.96
CA PHE A 131 10.12 4.98 6.85
C PHE A 131 8.98 5.76 6.17
N VAL A 132 8.28 6.63 6.91
CA VAL A 132 7.24 7.51 6.36
C VAL A 132 7.86 8.56 5.43
N PHE A 133 8.86 9.31 5.90
CA PHE A 133 9.43 10.42 5.13
C PHE A 133 10.65 10.01 4.31
N GLY A 134 11.58 9.27 4.90
CA GLY A 134 12.80 8.81 4.25
C GLY A 134 12.52 7.91 3.05
N GLY A 135 11.52 7.01 3.16
CA GLY A 135 11.10 6.18 2.02
C GLY A 135 10.64 7.02 0.82
N ALA A 136 9.85 8.07 1.06
CA ALA A 136 9.35 8.95 0.00
C ALA A 136 10.48 9.80 -0.63
N ILE A 137 11.48 10.21 0.16
CA ILE A 137 12.68 10.90 -0.33
C ILE A 137 13.50 9.96 -1.21
N VAL A 138 13.76 8.74 -0.75
CA VAL A 138 14.49 7.72 -1.51
C VAL A 138 13.77 7.42 -2.82
N ALA A 139 12.45 7.21 -2.80
CA ALA A 139 11.66 7.03 -4.02
C ALA A 139 11.78 8.21 -4.99
N HIS A 140 11.85 9.44 -4.48
CA HIS A 140 12.04 10.63 -5.30
C HIS A 140 13.44 10.73 -5.91
N ILE A 141 14.47 10.30 -5.18
CA ILE A 141 15.85 10.25 -5.69
C ILE A 141 16.00 9.18 -6.77
N LEU A 142 15.36 8.02 -6.61
CA LEU A 142 15.41 6.90 -7.57
C LEU A 142 14.49 7.11 -8.79
N SER A 143 13.58 8.06 -8.72
CA SER A 143 12.76 8.52 -9.85
C SER A 143 13.60 9.31 -10.85
N SER A 144 13.10 9.52 -12.07
CA SER A 144 13.79 10.18 -13.19
C SER A 144 14.30 11.61 -12.93
N HIS A 145 14.09 12.14 -11.72
CA HIS A 145 14.62 13.42 -11.27
C HIS A 145 16.15 13.41 -11.15
N TYR A 146 16.79 12.22 -11.03
CA TYR A 146 18.23 12.05 -11.07
C TYR A 146 18.64 10.94 -12.06
N GLU A 147 19.17 11.32 -13.23
CA GLU A 147 19.57 10.37 -14.29
C GLU A 147 20.61 9.33 -13.83
N SER A 148 21.47 9.67 -12.87
CA SER A 148 22.54 8.81 -12.37
C SER A 148 22.09 7.70 -11.42
N TYR A 149 20.89 7.78 -10.84
CA TYR A 149 20.35 6.78 -9.88
C TYR A 149 18.99 6.21 -10.30
N ASN A 150 18.57 6.43 -11.55
CA ASN A 150 17.26 6.04 -12.04
C ASN A 150 17.07 4.52 -11.98
N LEU A 151 16.07 4.07 -11.22
CA LEU A 151 15.76 2.64 -11.08
C LEU A 151 14.78 2.22 -12.17
N HIS A 152 15.24 1.42 -13.12
CA HIS A 152 14.38 0.84 -14.16
C HIS A 152 13.66 -0.41 -13.62
N ILE A 153 12.46 -0.19 -13.06
CA ILE A 153 11.56 -1.24 -12.56
C ILE A 153 10.64 -1.73 -13.69
N ALA A 154 10.22 -0.82 -14.54
CA ALA A 154 9.29 -1.09 -15.62
C ALA A 154 10.00 -0.86 -16.97
N GLU A 155 10.12 -1.91 -17.78
CA GLU A 155 10.78 -1.86 -19.08
C GLU A 155 9.73 -1.87 -20.19
N LEU A 156 10.02 -1.11 -21.26
CA LEU A 156 9.22 -1.10 -22.48
C LEU A 156 9.65 -2.28 -23.36
N THR A 157 9.24 -3.50 -22.98
CA THR A 157 9.73 -4.74 -23.61
C THR A 157 8.72 -5.47 -24.47
N ASN A 158 7.42 -5.14 -24.42
CA ASN A 158 6.43 -5.85 -25.22
C ASN A 158 6.41 -5.33 -26.68
N GLU A 159 6.22 -6.21 -27.66
CA GLU A 159 6.13 -5.89 -29.09
C GLU A 159 5.03 -4.85 -29.41
N ASN A 160 4.10 -4.63 -28.46
CA ASN A 160 3.01 -3.65 -28.50
C ASN A 160 3.30 -2.33 -27.74
N GLY A 161 4.54 -2.06 -27.33
CA GLY A 161 4.91 -0.82 -26.62
C GLY A 161 4.36 -0.69 -25.19
N GLN A 162 3.91 -1.79 -24.58
CA GLN A 162 3.38 -1.81 -23.22
C GLN A 162 4.49 -1.93 -22.16
N VAL A 163 4.38 -1.15 -21.09
CA VAL A 163 5.31 -1.18 -19.95
C VAL A 163 5.05 -2.40 -19.08
N VAL A 164 6.02 -3.30 -19.01
CA VAL A 164 5.96 -4.53 -18.21
C VAL A 164 6.85 -4.38 -16.98
N TRP A 165 6.30 -4.76 -15.83
CA TRP A 165 7.04 -4.79 -14.57
C TRP A 165 8.05 -5.95 -14.56
N LYS A 166 9.27 -5.69 -14.09
CA LYS A 166 10.24 -6.75 -13.83
C LYS A 166 9.71 -7.72 -12.78
N ALA A 167 9.59 -8.99 -13.16
CA ALA A 167 9.05 -10.06 -12.31
C ALA A 167 9.79 -10.23 -10.98
N SER A 168 11.09 -9.88 -10.91
CA SER A 168 11.90 -9.94 -9.69
C SER A 168 11.34 -9.07 -8.58
N TYR A 169 11.02 -7.79 -8.86
CA TYR A 169 10.47 -6.87 -7.85
C TYR A 169 9.07 -7.29 -7.39
N VAL A 170 8.24 -7.78 -8.31
CA VAL A 170 6.90 -8.28 -7.97
C VAL A 170 7.00 -9.51 -7.06
N THR A 171 7.93 -10.41 -7.34
CA THR A 171 8.19 -11.60 -6.53
C THR A 171 8.66 -11.22 -5.12
N ILE A 172 9.56 -10.24 -5.00
CA ILE A 172 10.00 -9.72 -3.69
C ILE A 172 8.81 -9.17 -2.88
N MET A 173 7.92 -8.40 -3.51
CA MET A 173 6.71 -7.90 -2.85
C MET A 173 5.83 -9.04 -2.34
N ILE A 174 5.61 -10.08 -3.14
CA ILE A 174 4.80 -11.25 -2.75
C ILE A 174 5.42 -11.93 -1.52
N PHE A 175 6.72 -12.23 -1.53
CA PHE A 175 7.40 -12.87 -0.39
C PHE A 175 7.34 -12.02 0.88
N MET A 176 7.48 -10.70 0.74
CA MET A 176 7.39 -9.77 1.86
C MET A 176 5.98 -9.81 2.51
N TRP A 177 4.93 -9.73 1.70
CA TRP A 177 3.55 -9.80 2.20
C TRP A 177 3.17 -11.17 2.76
N LEU A 178 3.66 -12.27 2.15
CA LEU A 178 3.49 -13.62 2.69
C LEU A 178 4.16 -13.78 4.06
N THR A 179 5.35 -13.21 4.23
CA THR A 179 6.05 -13.22 5.51
C THR A 179 5.24 -12.48 6.58
N LEU A 180 4.75 -11.27 6.26
CA LEU A 180 3.91 -10.50 7.17
C LEU A 180 2.62 -11.27 7.55
N LEU A 181 1.94 -11.86 6.56
CA LEU A 181 0.74 -12.66 6.76
C LEU A 181 1.00 -13.82 7.72
N SER A 182 2.08 -14.56 7.49
CA SER A 182 2.44 -15.74 8.29
C SER A 182 2.76 -15.36 9.73
N VAL A 183 3.55 -14.30 9.93
CA VAL A 183 3.91 -13.80 11.27
C VAL A 183 2.67 -13.26 12.00
N ASN A 184 1.77 -12.55 11.30
CA ASN A 184 0.54 -12.05 11.91
C ASN A 184 -0.37 -13.18 12.38
N LEU A 185 -0.58 -14.20 11.54
CA LEU A 185 -1.37 -15.38 11.88
C LEU A 185 -0.76 -16.17 13.05
N TYR A 186 0.56 -16.30 13.09
CA TYR A 186 1.26 -17.00 14.17
C TYR A 186 1.05 -16.33 15.53
N PHE A 187 1.22 -15.00 15.63
CA PHE A 187 1.12 -14.30 16.91
C PHE A 187 -0.31 -13.95 17.34
N ASN A 188 -1.17 -13.59 16.39
CA ASN A 188 -2.52 -13.07 16.69
C ASN A 188 -3.64 -14.09 16.49
N GLY A 189 -3.40 -15.14 15.71
CA GLY A 189 -4.45 -16.01 15.22
C GLY A 189 -5.56 -15.21 14.52
N LEU A 190 -6.82 -15.60 14.77
CA LEU A 190 -8.02 -14.88 14.30
C LEU A 190 -8.81 -14.20 15.44
N ARG A 191 -8.17 -13.94 16.59
CA ARG A 191 -8.87 -13.56 17.83
C ARG A 191 -9.03 -12.05 18.05
N TYR A 192 -8.22 -11.21 17.40
CA TYR A 192 -8.22 -9.76 17.61
C TYR A 192 -8.72 -9.02 16.37
N ASP A 193 -9.82 -8.27 16.50
CA ASP A 193 -10.55 -7.70 15.37
C ASP A 193 -9.70 -6.78 14.47
N ILE A 194 -8.90 -5.86 15.04
CA ILE A 194 -8.03 -4.97 14.25
C ILE A 194 -6.99 -5.77 13.46
N TRP A 195 -6.43 -6.82 14.06
CA TRP A 195 -5.36 -7.62 13.45
C TRP A 195 -5.89 -8.65 12.45
N ASN A 196 -7.18 -9.00 12.54
CA ASN A 196 -7.90 -9.69 11.48
C ASN A 196 -7.99 -8.80 10.24
N GLY A 197 -8.21 -7.49 10.40
CA GLY A 197 -8.10 -6.52 9.31
C GLY A 197 -6.70 -6.54 8.66
N VAL A 198 -5.64 -6.57 9.46
CA VAL A 198 -4.26 -6.70 8.94
C VAL A 198 -4.05 -8.00 8.14
N THR A 199 -4.62 -9.12 8.59
CA THR A 199 -4.61 -10.39 7.83
C THR A 199 -5.28 -10.23 6.46
N VAL A 200 -6.43 -9.54 6.40
CA VAL A 200 -7.14 -9.27 5.14
C VAL A 200 -6.29 -8.41 4.21
N ILE A 201 -5.64 -7.34 4.71
CA ILE A 201 -4.72 -6.52 3.89
C ILE A 201 -3.60 -7.39 3.33
N ALA A 202 -2.92 -8.16 4.17
CA ALA A 202 -1.76 -8.93 3.76
C ALA A 202 -2.14 -10.03 2.75
N PHE A 203 -3.26 -10.71 2.96
CA PHE A 203 -3.77 -11.72 2.02
C PHE A 203 -4.15 -11.11 0.67
N CYS A 204 -4.92 -10.02 0.68
CA CYS A 204 -5.28 -9.33 -0.56
C CYS A 204 -4.06 -8.74 -1.27
N ALA A 205 -3.03 -8.33 -0.52
CA ALA A 205 -1.76 -7.86 -1.08
C ALA A 205 -0.98 -8.95 -1.81
N VAL A 206 -1.00 -10.17 -1.30
CA VAL A 206 -0.48 -11.32 -2.04
C VAL A 206 -1.28 -11.53 -3.32
N LEU A 207 -2.62 -11.54 -3.25
CA LEU A 207 -3.47 -11.77 -4.42
C LEU A 207 -3.28 -10.72 -5.51
N TYR A 208 -3.35 -9.42 -5.20
CA TYR A 208 -3.26 -8.39 -6.23
C TYR A 208 -1.85 -8.29 -6.84
N ASN A 209 -0.79 -8.68 -6.10
CA ASN A 209 0.57 -8.74 -6.62
C ASN A 209 0.81 -10.00 -7.48
N ILE A 210 0.18 -11.12 -7.12
CA ILE A 210 0.13 -12.30 -8.01
C ILE A 210 -0.58 -11.93 -9.32
N SER A 211 -1.71 -11.21 -9.26
CA SER A 211 -2.37 -10.70 -10.47
C SER A 211 -1.43 -9.80 -11.28
N LEU A 212 -0.64 -8.94 -10.64
CA LEU A 212 0.35 -8.09 -11.32
C LEU A 212 1.40 -8.91 -12.10
N LEU A 213 1.82 -10.07 -11.58
CA LEU A 213 2.75 -10.98 -12.26
C LEU A 213 2.16 -11.53 -13.58
N PHE A 214 0.85 -11.80 -13.59
CA PHE A 214 0.13 -12.27 -14.78
C PHE A 214 -0.22 -11.16 -15.79
N MET A 215 0.00 -9.88 -15.43
CA MET A 215 -0.26 -8.73 -16.30
C MET A 215 0.58 -8.75 -17.59
N SER A 216 1.71 -9.48 -17.59
CA SER A 216 2.52 -9.76 -18.79
C SER A 216 1.77 -10.53 -19.90
N ARG A 217 0.69 -11.26 -19.58
CA ARG A 217 -0.04 -12.10 -20.57
C ARG A 217 -1.47 -11.61 -20.87
N TYR A 218 -2.09 -10.85 -19.98
CA TYR A 218 -3.47 -10.36 -20.12
C TYR A 218 -3.53 -8.92 -19.58
N SER A 219 -3.39 -7.92 -20.45
CA SER A 219 -2.91 -6.60 -20.04
C SER A 219 -3.93 -5.75 -19.26
N VAL A 220 -5.18 -5.66 -19.70
CA VAL A 220 -6.15 -4.72 -19.09
C VAL A 220 -7.06 -5.35 -18.04
N SER A 221 -7.66 -6.51 -18.33
CA SER A 221 -8.56 -7.20 -17.39
C SER A 221 -7.87 -7.52 -16.06
N THR A 222 -6.62 -7.98 -16.12
CA THR A 222 -5.82 -8.32 -14.92
C THR A 222 -5.50 -7.10 -14.07
N TRP A 223 -5.31 -5.93 -14.69
CA TRP A 223 -5.10 -4.68 -13.97
C TRP A 223 -6.34 -4.28 -13.18
N TYR A 224 -7.52 -4.31 -13.82
CA TYR A 224 -8.80 -4.02 -13.15
C TYR A 224 -9.04 -4.95 -11.98
N ILE A 225 -8.83 -6.26 -12.16
CA ILE A 225 -8.98 -7.25 -11.08
C ILE A 225 -8.04 -6.93 -9.90
N SER A 226 -6.75 -6.65 -10.17
CA SER A 226 -5.77 -6.29 -9.13
C SER A 226 -6.21 -5.04 -8.35
N ARG A 227 -6.67 -3.98 -9.04
CA ARG A 227 -7.13 -2.75 -8.39
C ARG A 227 -8.41 -2.95 -7.59
N THR A 228 -9.37 -3.71 -8.12
CA THR A 228 -10.61 -4.03 -7.42
C THR A 228 -10.33 -4.80 -6.13
N ILE A 229 -9.42 -5.78 -6.16
CA ILE A 229 -8.99 -6.50 -4.95
C ILE A 229 -8.39 -5.54 -3.92
N GLU A 230 -7.50 -4.62 -4.33
CA GLU A 230 -6.92 -3.62 -3.44
C GLU A 230 -8.01 -2.73 -2.80
N VAL A 231 -8.92 -2.15 -3.59
CA VAL A 231 -9.99 -1.28 -3.10
C VAL A 231 -10.91 -2.01 -2.13
N VAL A 232 -11.39 -3.21 -2.50
CA VAL A 232 -12.30 -4.01 -1.66
C VAL A 232 -11.61 -4.40 -0.34
N SER A 233 -10.33 -4.76 -0.38
CA SER A 233 -9.57 -5.12 0.83
C SER A 233 -9.48 -3.96 1.81
N LYS A 234 -9.12 -2.76 1.34
CA LYS A 234 -8.98 -1.58 2.18
C LYS A 234 -10.32 -1.08 2.71
N LEU A 235 -11.38 -1.17 1.89
CA LEU A 235 -12.73 -0.86 2.33
C LEU A 235 -13.19 -1.81 3.44
N THR A 236 -12.93 -3.10 3.30
CA THR A 236 -13.24 -4.10 4.34
C THR A 236 -12.52 -3.77 5.64
N VAL A 237 -11.25 -3.39 5.56
CA VAL A 237 -10.44 -3.05 6.75
C VAL A 237 -10.93 -1.77 7.41
N MET A 238 -11.27 -0.76 6.62
CA MET A 238 -11.87 0.47 7.11
C MET A 238 -13.15 0.18 7.91
N VAL A 239 -14.02 -0.70 7.40
CA VAL A 239 -15.24 -1.12 8.11
C VAL A 239 -14.90 -1.84 9.41
N ILE A 240 -13.93 -2.76 9.41
CA ILE A 240 -13.48 -3.46 10.63
C ILE A 240 -12.99 -2.45 11.67
N PHE A 241 -12.14 -1.49 11.28
CA PHE A 241 -11.63 -0.47 12.20
C PHE A 241 -12.75 0.41 12.75
N MET A 242 -13.66 0.85 11.90
CA MET A 242 -14.81 1.66 12.28
C MET A 242 -15.70 0.92 13.30
N CYS A 243 -16.08 -0.33 13.01
CA CYS A 243 -16.89 -1.16 13.90
C CYS A 243 -16.20 -1.36 15.27
N HIS A 244 -14.91 -1.68 15.26
CA HIS A 244 -14.16 -1.92 16.48
C HIS A 244 -14.09 -0.66 17.36
N ILE A 245 -13.83 0.50 16.77
CA ILE A 245 -13.73 1.77 17.50
C ILE A 245 -15.09 2.20 18.05
N PHE A 246 -16.16 2.09 17.26
CA PHE A 246 -17.50 2.41 17.76
C PHE A 246 -17.95 1.48 18.88
N SER A 247 -17.61 0.19 18.79
CA SER A 247 -17.85 -0.76 19.88
C SER A 247 -17.10 -0.34 21.15
N ALA A 248 -15.81 -0.04 21.04
CA ALA A 248 -14.99 0.41 22.16
C ALA A 248 -15.49 1.72 22.80
N LEU A 249 -15.94 2.67 21.98
CA LEU A 249 -16.51 3.94 22.46
C LEU A 249 -17.92 3.79 23.06
N ARG A 250 -18.70 2.79 22.64
CA ARG A 250 -20.05 2.55 23.18
C ARG A 250 -20.01 1.91 24.56
N VAL A 251 -19.08 0.98 24.80
CA VAL A 251 -18.96 0.25 26.08
C VAL A 251 -18.61 1.17 27.26
N THR A 252 -18.01 2.34 27.02
CA THR A 252 -17.66 3.30 28.08
C THR A 252 -18.77 4.29 28.44
N LYS A 253 -19.87 4.31 27.70
CA LYS A 253 -21.01 5.20 27.98
C LYS A 253 -22.08 4.55 28.87
N ASN A 254 -21.94 3.26 29.17
CA ASN A 254 -22.74 2.50 30.13
C ASN A 254 -21.92 2.25 31.39
#